data_AF-A0A382UHQ9-F1
#
_entry.id   AF-A0A382UHQ9-F1
#
_cell.length_a   1.000
_cell.length_b   1.000
_cell.length_c   1.000
_cell.angle_alpha   90.00
_cell.angle_beta   90.00
_cell.angle_gamma   90.00
#
_symmetry.space_group_name_H-M   'P 1'
#
loop_
_entity.id
_entity.type
_entity.pdbx_description
1 polymer ?
#
loop_
_entity_poly.entity_id
_entity_poly.type
_entity_poly.pdbx_seq_one_letter_code
_entity_poly.pdbx_strand_id
1 'polypeptide(L)'
;KSELIIEGSVEGVVTAYRVFISETGRVIGDLKADIVEVAGEVRGRIEAKVVALKASARVDATIYHYTLTIERGAVVGGLRPWRPEGYWSLSGKQGSDQEQTQLPYGFKQLHQIQKILKY
;
A
#
# COMPACT_ATOMS: atom_id res chain seq x y z
N LYS A 1 -2.56 -22.92 -0.18
CA LYS A 1 -2.44 -21.50 -0.59
C LYS A 1 -3.69 -21.15 -1.37
N SER A 2 -4.45 -20.15 -0.94
CA SER A 2 -5.67 -19.71 -1.61
C SER A 2 -5.36 -18.55 -2.56
N GLU A 3 -5.74 -18.70 -3.81
CA GLU A 3 -5.76 -17.63 -4.81
C GLU A 3 -7.21 -17.23 -5.04
N LEU A 4 -7.45 -15.92 -5.18
CA LEU A 4 -8.77 -15.36 -5.40
C LEU A 4 -8.74 -14.53 -6.68
N ILE A 5 -9.70 -14.80 -7.56
CA ILE A 5 -9.92 -14.04 -8.79
C ILE A 5 -11.27 -13.33 -8.65
N ILE A 6 -11.28 -12.02 -8.87
CA ILE A 6 -12.48 -11.19 -8.78
C ILE A 6 -12.82 -10.65 -10.18
N GLU A 7 -13.95 -11.11 -10.71
CA GLU A 7 -14.45 -10.75 -12.05
C GLU A 7 -15.77 -9.94 -12.01
N GLY A 8 -16.09 -9.34 -10.86
CA GLY A 8 -17.31 -8.56 -10.65
C GLY A 8 -17.17 -7.57 -9.51
N SER A 9 -18.28 -7.19 -8.87
CA SER A 9 -18.26 -6.28 -7.73
C SER A 9 -18.17 -7.03 -6.40
N VAL A 10 -17.23 -6.63 -5.55
CA VAL A 10 -17.06 -7.15 -4.19
C VAL A 10 -17.10 -6.00 -3.20
N GLU A 11 -17.98 -6.11 -2.22
CA GLU A 11 -18.14 -5.14 -1.14
C GLU A 11 -17.88 -5.83 0.20
N GLY A 12 -16.97 -5.27 1.01
CA GLY A 12 -16.65 -5.79 2.34
C GLY A 12 -15.16 -6.07 2.55
N VAL A 13 -14.87 -7.08 3.37
CA VAL A 13 -13.48 -7.42 3.76
C VAL A 13 -13.03 -8.67 2.99
N VAL A 14 -11.95 -8.54 2.23
CA VAL A 14 -11.37 -9.64 1.45
C VAL A 14 -10.04 -10.05 2.06
N THR A 15 -9.86 -11.33 2.36
CA THR A 15 -8.60 -11.88 2.88
C THR A 15 -8.18 -13.10 2.08
N ALA A 16 -7.01 -13.05 1.43
CA ALA A 16 -6.46 -14.16 0.65
C ALA A 16 -4.93 -14.07 0.58
N TYR A 17 -4.25 -15.11 0.10
CA TYR A 17 -2.80 -15.04 -0.10
C TYR A 17 -2.44 -14.23 -1.36
N ARG A 18 -3.11 -14.53 -2.48
CA ARG A 18 -2.97 -13.80 -3.76
C ARG A 18 -4.36 -13.38 -4.24
N VAL A 19 -4.50 -12.11 -4.61
CA VAL A 19 -5.74 -11.56 -5.18
C VAL A 19 -5.46 -11.01 -6.57
N PHE A 20 -6.23 -11.48 -7.55
CA PHE A 20 -6.24 -10.95 -8.90
C PHE A 20 -7.59 -10.27 -9.16
N ILE A 21 -7.53 -8.99 -9.51
CA ILE A 21 -8.71 -8.19 -9.84
C ILE A 21 -8.69 -7.99 -11.36
N SER A 22 -9.64 -8.61 -12.04
CA SER A 22 -9.81 -8.48 -13.50
C SER A 22 -10.23 -7.05 -13.88
N GLU A 23 -10.21 -6.71 -15.17
CA GLU A 23 -10.58 -5.37 -15.66
C GLU A 23 -12.03 -4.98 -15.33
N THR A 24 -12.95 -5.95 -15.34
CA THR A 24 -14.35 -5.79 -14.91
C THR A 24 -14.52 -5.84 -13.39
N GLY A 25 -13.46 -6.16 -12.66
CA GLY A 25 -13.45 -6.30 -11.21
C GLY A 25 -13.56 -4.95 -10.52
N ARG A 26 -14.49 -4.85 -9.58
CA ARG A 26 -14.67 -3.68 -8.72
C ARG A 26 -14.62 -4.10 -7.26
N VAL A 27 -13.72 -3.51 -6.49
CA VAL A 27 -13.59 -3.83 -5.06
C VAL A 27 -13.80 -2.56 -4.24
N ILE A 28 -14.72 -2.64 -3.28
CA ILE A 28 -15.02 -1.56 -2.34
C ILE A 28 -14.91 -2.11 -0.92
N GLY A 29 -13.88 -1.67 -0.18
CA GLY A 29 -13.69 -2.05 1.22
C GLY A 29 -12.22 -2.27 1.60
N ASP A 30 -11.99 -3.22 2.52
CA ASP A 30 -10.68 -3.56 3.04
C ASP A 30 -10.15 -4.84 2.39
N LEU A 31 -9.03 -4.72 1.68
CA LEU A 31 -8.36 -5.85 1.03
C LEU A 31 -7.06 -6.18 1.76
N LYS A 32 -6.95 -7.41 2.26
CA LYS A 32 -5.76 -7.95 2.94
C LYS A 32 -5.20 -9.14 2.16
N ALA A 33 -3.99 -8.99 1.62
CA ALA A 33 -3.31 -10.09 0.93
C ALA A 33 -1.79 -9.98 0.98
N ASP A 34 -1.05 -11.03 0.61
CA ASP A 34 0.40 -10.90 0.44
C ASP A 34 0.74 -10.29 -0.93
N ILE A 35 0.03 -10.74 -1.98
CA ILE A 35 0.25 -10.34 -3.38
C ILE A 35 -1.08 -9.87 -3.98
N VAL A 36 -1.10 -8.67 -4.57
CA VAL A 36 -2.28 -8.11 -5.22
C VAL A 36 -1.94 -7.65 -6.63
N GLU A 37 -2.71 -8.13 -7.59
CA GLU A 37 -2.68 -7.70 -8.98
C GLU A 37 -4.00 -7.03 -9.34
N VAL A 38 -3.93 -5.78 -9.81
CA VAL A 38 -5.13 -4.99 -10.14
C VAL A 38 -5.14 -4.64 -11.61
N ALA A 39 -6.20 -5.01 -12.32
CA ALA A 39 -6.52 -4.55 -13.66
C ALA A 39 -7.82 -3.72 -13.74
N GLY A 40 -8.67 -3.78 -12.72
CA GLY A 40 -9.95 -3.07 -12.65
C GLY A 40 -9.96 -1.87 -11.70
N GLU A 41 -11.08 -1.66 -11.02
CA GLU A 41 -11.29 -0.53 -10.09
C GLU A 41 -11.22 -0.98 -8.62
N VAL A 42 -10.49 -0.25 -7.79
CA VAL A 42 -10.43 -0.52 -6.33
C VAL A 42 -10.61 0.77 -5.55
N ARG A 43 -11.49 0.73 -4.56
CA ARG A 43 -11.74 1.82 -3.61
C ARG A 43 -11.67 1.36 -2.17
N GLY A 44 -11.06 2.18 -1.31
CA GLY A 44 -10.99 1.93 0.13
C GLY A 44 -9.56 1.76 0.65
N ARG A 45 -9.22 0.59 1.19
CA ARG A 45 -7.94 0.33 1.86
C ARG A 45 -7.32 -0.99 1.38
N ILE A 46 -6.06 -0.92 0.95
CA ILE A 46 -5.30 -2.07 0.46
C ILE A 46 -4.11 -2.31 1.39
N GLU A 47 -4.05 -3.48 2.00
CA GLU A 47 -2.90 -3.96 2.76
C GLU A 47 -2.28 -5.15 2.03
N ALA A 48 -1.14 -4.93 1.38
CA ALA A 48 -0.40 -6.03 0.74
C ALA A 48 1.11 -5.85 0.73
N LYS A 49 1.89 -6.93 0.68
CA LYS A 49 3.35 -6.81 0.58
C LYS A 49 3.77 -6.36 -0.82
N VAL A 50 3.20 -7.01 -1.83
CA VAL A 50 3.45 -6.75 -3.24
C VAL A 50 2.17 -6.31 -3.91
N VAL A 51 2.19 -5.13 -4.54
CA VAL A 51 1.08 -4.59 -5.32
C VAL A 51 1.56 -4.36 -6.75
N ALA A 52 0.86 -4.94 -7.71
CA ALA A 52 1.12 -4.75 -9.14
C ALA A 52 -0.13 -4.18 -9.80
N LEU A 53 0.01 -2.99 -10.39
CA LEU A 53 -1.06 -2.30 -11.09
C LEU A 53 -0.85 -2.46 -12.59
N LYS A 54 -1.84 -3.04 -13.27
CA LYS A 54 -1.88 -3.19 -14.73
C LYS A 54 -2.24 -1.88 -15.41
N ALA A 55 -1.99 -1.81 -16.72
CA ALA A 55 -2.24 -0.63 -17.53
C ALA A 55 -3.68 -0.06 -17.45
N SER A 56 -4.70 -0.87 -17.17
CA SER A 56 -6.10 -0.44 -17.04
C SER A 56 -6.53 -0.14 -15.59
N ALA A 57 -5.65 -0.33 -14.62
CA ALA A 57 -6.00 -0.26 -13.20
C ALA A 57 -6.39 1.15 -12.77
N ARG A 58 -7.49 1.25 -12.01
CA ARG A 58 -7.95 2.48 -11.35
C ARG A 58 -8.05 2.26 -9.86
N VAL A 59 -7.08 2.76 -9.11
CA VAL A 59 -7.04 2.59 -7.65
C VAL A 59 -7.23 3.93 -7.00
N ASP A 60 -8.30 4.08 -6.22
CA ASP A 60 -8.59 5.24 -5.38
C ASP A 60 -8.70 4.76 -3.91
N ALA A 61 -7.54 4.50 -3.32
CA ALA A 61 -7.45 3.81 -2.03
C ALA A 61 -6.16 4.17 -1.30
N THR A 62 -6.16 3.99 0.02
CA THR A 62 -4.91 4.05 0.79
C THR A 62 -4.20 2.70 0.68
N ILE A 63 -3.03 2.70 0.03
CA ILE A 63 -2.26 1.49 -0.25
C ILE A 63 -1.09 1.39 0.73
N TYR A 64 -1.10 0.37 1.57
CA TYR A 64 0.02 -0.02 2.41
C TYR A 64 0.79 -1.13 1.70
N HIS A 65 1.99 -0.82 1.22
CA HIS A 65 2.81 -1.77 0.48
C HIS A 65 4.30 -1.72 0.84
N TYR A 66 4.98 -2.85 0.60
CA TYR A 66 6.45 -2.91 0.61
C TYR A 66 6.99 -2.66 -0.80
N THR A 67 6.43 -3.36 -1.80
CA THR A 67 6.79 -3.23 -3.22
C THR A 67 5.57 -2.85 -4.04
N LEU A 68 5.67 -1.77 -4.83
CA LEU A 68 4.63 -1.31 -5.74
C LEU A 68 5.18 -1.27 -7.18
N THR A 69 4.51 -1.97 -8.07
CA THR A 69 4.77 -1.95 -9.51
C THR A 69 3.60 -1.27 -10.21
N ILE A 70 3.88 -0.33 -11.11
CA ILE A 70 2.88 0.41 -11.86
C ILE A 70 3.19 0.26 -13.35
N GLU A 71 2.33 -0.43 -14.09
CA GLU A 71 2.41 -0.50 -15.54
C GLU A 71 1.95 0.83 -16.18
N ARG A 72 2.46 1.13 -17.38
CA ARG A 72 2.10 2.36 -18.10
C ARG A 72 0.61 2.33 -18.46
N GLY A 73 -0.14 3.31 -17.96
CA GLY A 73 -1.59 3.44 -18.16
C GLY A 73 -2.38 3.41 -16.86
N ALA A 74 -1.82 2.82 -15.79
CA ALA A 74 -2.49 2.73 -14.51
C ALA A 74 -2.73 4.12 -13.90
N VAL A 75 -3.93 4.34 -13.38
CA VAL A 75 -4.30 5.57 -12.65
C VAL A 75 -4.41 5.24 -11.16
N VAL A 76 -3.63 5.95 -10.36
CA VAL A 76 -3.59 5.76 -8.91
C VAL A 76 -3.85 7.07 -8.21
N GLY A 77 -5.03 7.16 -7.58
CA GLY A 77 -5.43 8.22 -6.66
C GLY A 77 -5.24 7.80 -5.20
N GLY A 78 -5.06 8.80 -4.33
CA GLY A 78 -4.98 8.61 -2.88
C GLY A 78 -3.57 8.73 -2.27
N LEU A 79 -3.51 8.51 -0.96
CA LEU A 79 -2.27 8.58 -0.19
C LEU A 79 -1.51 7.24 -0.28
N ARG A 80 -0.21 7.33 -0.58
CA ARG A 80 0.70 6.19 -0.69
C ARG A 80 1.86 6.32 0.32
N PRO A 81 1.59 6.24 1.62
CA PRO A 81 2.63 6.32 2.62
C PRO A 81 3.51 5.07 2.54
N TRP A 82 4.74 5.23 2.06
CA TRP A 82 5.75 4.19 2.14
C TRP A 82 6.06 3.88 3.62
N ARG A 83 6.17 2.58 3.96
CA ARG A 83 6.57 2.13 5.30
C ARG A 83 7.71 1.11 5.18
N PRO A 84 8.78 1.23 5.97
CA PRO A 84 9.84 0.24 6.03
C PRO A 84 9.35 -1.05 6.71
N GLU A 85 10.04 -2.15 6.43
CA GLU A 85 9.85 -3.42 7.11
C GLU A 85 10.01 -3.24 8.63
N GLY A 86 9.06 -3.79 9.42
CA GLY A 86 9.02 -3.63 10.89
C GLY A 86 8.16 -2.48 11.43
N TYR A 87 7.58 -1.60 10.59
CA TYR A 87 6.72 -0.50 11.07
C TYR A 87 5.52 -0.98 11.90
N TRP A 88 4.90 -2.10 11.55
CA TRP A 88 3.71 -2.66 12.21
C TRP A 88 4.04 -3.24 13.60
N SER A 89 5.31 -3.56 13.85
CA SER A 89 5.81 -4.04 15.13
C SER A 89 6.00 -2.90 16.15
N LEU A 90 6.18 -1.66 15.68
CA LEU A 90 6.35 -0.48 16.53
C LEU A 90 5.01 0.10 17.02
N SER A 91 3.94 -0.04 16.24
CA SER A 91 2.62 0.47 16.59
C SER A 91 1.88 -0.37 17.64
N GLY A 92 2.35 -1.59 17.93
CA GLY A 92 1.72 -2.50 18.91
C GLY A 92 2.17 -2.30 20.36
N LYS A 93 3.16 -1.44 20.62
CA LYS A 93 3.63 -1.13 21.98
C LYS A 93 3.11 0.23 22.45
N GLN A 94 1.82 0.29 22.82
CA GLN A 94 1.34 1.28 23.78
C GLN A 94 0.96 0.54 25.06
N GLY A 95 1.92 0.51 25.98
CA GLY A 95 1.81 -0.04 27.33
C GLY A 95 3.21 -0.06 27.93
N SER A 96 3.52 0.97 28.74
CA SER A 96 4.73 1.18 29.56
C SER A 96 6.08 0.99 28.86
N ASP A 97 6.62 2.08 28.32
CA ASP A 97 7.78 2.76 28.91
C ASP A 97 8.40 3.71 27.87
N GLN A 98 8.77 4.88 28.36
CA GLN A 98 9.50 5.87 27.59
C GLN A 98 10.86 5.29 27.22
N GLU A 99 11.06 4.93 25.97
CA GLU A 99 12.40 4.82 25.43
C GLU A 99 12.48 5.49 24.07
N GLN A 100 13.31 6.52 24.03
CA GLN A 100 13.70 7.29 22.85
C GLN A 100 14.19 6.35 21.76
N THR A 101 13.33 5.91 20.85
CA THR A 101 13.81 5.32 19.61
C THR A 101 14.17 6.45 18.66
N GLN A 102 15.41 6.90 18.77
CA GLN A 102 16.08 7.72 17.78
C GLN A 102 15.84 7.08 16.40
N LEU A 103 15.23 7.84 15.50
CA LEU A 103 15.12 7.47 14.09
C LEU A 103 16.53 7.13 13.58
N PRO A 104 16.73 6.04 12.82
CA PRO A 104 18.04 5.71 12.26
C PRO A 104 18.58 6.93 11.51
N TYR A 105 19.83 7.27 11.82
CA TYR A 105 20.54 8.49 11.40
C TYR A 105 20.54 8.76 9.87
N GLY A 106 20.14 7.79 9.04
CA GLY A 106 20.01 7.94 7.59
C GLY A 106 18.83 8.79 7.11
N PHE A 107 17.86 9.13 7.97
CA PHE A 107 16.70 9.96 7.59
C PHE A 107 16.88 11.47 7.78
N LYS A 108 18.01 11.93 8.34
CA LYS A 108 18.27 13.38 8.58
C LYS A 108 18.89 14.13 7.38
N GLN A 109 19.27 13.46 6.30
CA GLN A 109 20.06 14.12 5.25
C GLN A 109 19.24 15.01 4.29
N LEU A 110 17.92 14.83 4.20
CA LEU A 110 17.08 15.61 3.26
C LEU A 110 16.54 16.94 3.83
N HIS A 111 16.71 17.23 5.12
CA HIS A 111 16.35 18.54 5.70
C HIS A 111 17.49 19.57 5.64
N GLN A 112 18.70 19.18 5.22
CA GLN A 112 19.84 20.10 5.11
C GLN A 112 20.04 20.70 3.71
N ILE A 113 19.48 20.09 2.66
CA ILE A 113 19.66 20.58 1.27
C ILE A 113 18.65 21.69 0.89
N GLN A 114 17.50 21.79 1.57
CA GLN A 114 16.54 22.88 1.33
C GLN A 114 16.92 24.22 2.01
N LYS A 115 18.04 24.26 2.76
CA LYS A 115 18.51 25.49 3.44
C LYS A 115 19.64 26.23 2.69
N ILE A 116 20.15 25.68 1.59
CA ILE A 116 21.26 26.28 0.80
C ILE A 116 20.78 27.00 -0.48
N LEU A 117 19.52 26.82 -0.91
CA LEU A 117 18.95 27.56 -2.06
C LEU A 117 18.17 28.83 -1.66
N LYS A 118 18.44 29.38 -0.46
CA LYS A 118 17.90 30.67 0.00
C LYS A 118 19.00 31.69 0.29
N TYR A 119 20.02 31.71 -0.57
CA TYR A 119 20.84 32.87 -0.87
C TYR A 119 21.04 32.93 -2.38
#